data_AF-A0A142YMK0-F1
#
_entry.id   AF-A0A142YMK0-F1
#
_cell.length_a   1.000
_cell.length_b   1.000
_cell.length_c   1.000
_cell.angle_alpha   90.00
_cell.angle_beta   90.00
_cell.angle_gamma   90.00
#
_symmetry.space_group_name_H-M   'P 1'
#
loop_
_entity.id
_entity.type
_entity.pdbx_description
1 polymer ?
#
loop_
_entity_poly.entity_id
_entity_poly.type
_entity_poly.pdbx_seq_one_letter_code
_entity_poly.pdbx_strand_id
1 'polypeptide(L)'
;MDLTYRRRLFVEAFVGPALGNSTEAARRAGYRQPHMAGPRLMANDVIRAAISGRTASAALDADEILARLAEIATSDMRHFLRFDDEGRVSLDLVRAKREDRLRLIKRFKLTTRTTTTREGETVETRVELELLDKLDALDKLARYHGLYRERRESSLFDLEALLADDIPEIDPTTPGPRIPAV
;
A
#
# COMPACT_ATOMS: atom_id res chain seq x y z
N MET A 1 7.43 -19.17 25.94
CA MET A 1 6.95 -20.55 25.71
C MET A 1 7.38 -20.96 24.31
N ASP A 2 8.17 -22.02 24.19
CA ASP A 2 8.71 -22.42 22.89
C ASP A 2 7.69 -23.23 22.07
N LEU A 3 7.60 -22.91 20.79
CA LEU A 3 6.82 -23.68 19.84
C LEU A 3 7.48 -25.03 19.59
N THR A 4 6.67 -26.09 19.59
CA THR A 4 7.15 -27.39 19.13
C THR A 4 7.53 -27.31 17.64
N TYR A 5 8.47 -28.15 17.22
CA TYR A 5 8.96 -28.18 15.83
C TYR A 5 7.83 -28.19 14.79
N ARG A 6 6.81 -29.04 15.00
CA ARG A 6 5.66 -29.18 14.10
C ARG A 6 4.74 -27.96 14.07
N ARG A 7 4.63 -27.24 15.20
CA ARG A 7 3.88 -25.98 15.29
C ARG A 7 4.62 -24.84 14.60
N ARG A 8 5.95 -24.80 14.70
CA ARG A 8 6.77 -23.86 13.95
C ARG A 8 6.65 -24.07 12.43
N LEU A 9 6.72 -25.32 11.97
CA LEU A 9 6.50 -25.64 10.55
C LEU A 9 5.09 -25.22 10.07
N PHE A 10 4.08 -25.35 10.92
CA PHE A 10 2.74 -24.86 10.62
C PHE A 10 2.72 -23.34 10.43
N VAL A 11 3.32 -22.58 11.34
CA VAL A 11 3.40 -21.11 11.24
C VAL A 11 4.14 -20.68 9.97
N GLU A 12 5.27 -21.31 9.65
CA GLU A 12 6.03 -21.04 8.42
C GLU A 12 5.24 -21.36 7.16
N ALA A 13 4.57 -22.53 7.13
CA ALA A 13 3.74 -22.92 6.01
C ALA A 13 2.54 -21.98 5.83
N PHE A 14 1.91 -21.57 6.93
CA PHE A 14 0.74 -20.70 6.95
C PHE A 14 1.04 -19.31 6.40
N VAL A 15 2.12 -18.68 6.87
CA VAL A 15 2.52 -17.33 6.43
C VAL A 15 3.15 -17.33 5.03
N GLY A 16 3.80 -18.43 4.63
CA GLY A 16 4.41 -18.56 3.31
C GLY A 16 3.53 -19.32 2.32
N PRO A 17 3.89 -20.57 1.98
CA PRO A 17 3.39 -21.25 0.80
C PRO A 17 1.92 -21.68 0.85
N ALA A 18 1.30 -21.72 2.02
CA ALA A 18 -0.13 -22.01 2.15
C ALA A 18 -1.01 -20.75 2.04
N LEU A 19 -0.42 -19.55 1.95
CA LEU A 19 -1.11 -18.27 1.72
C LEU A 19 -2.30 -18.06 2.66
N GLY A 20 -2.12 -18.32 3.95
CA GLY A 20 -3.17 -18.17 4.97
C GLY A 20 -4.19 -19.32 5.03
N ASN A 21 -4.03 -20.38 4.25
CA ASN A 21 -4.88 -21.58 4.36
C ASN A 21 -4.39 -22.51 5.49
N SER A 22 -5.18 -22.61 6.56
CA SER A 22 -4.82 -23.39 7.76
C SER A 22 -4.81 -24.91 7.51
N THR A 23 -5.69 -25.42 6.67
CA THR A 23 -5.72 -26.85 6.32
C THR A 23 -4.51 -27.22 5.48
N GLU A 24 -4.14 -26.39 4.51
CA GLU A 24 -2.95 -26.61 3.68
C GLU A 24 -1.66 -26.44 4.48
N ALA A 25 -1.59 -25.46 5.38
CA ALA A 25 -0.47 -25.31 6.30
C ALA A 25 -0.30 -26.53 7.22
N ALA A 26 -1.40 -27.08 7.73
CA ALA A 26 -1.37 -28.30 8.54
C ALA A 26 -0.93 -29.53 7.72
N ARG A 27 -1.32 -29.62 6.44
CA ARG A 27 -0.85 -30.67 5.53
C ARG A 27 0.67 -30.59 5.33
N ARG A 28 1.17 -29.39 5.04
CA ARG A 28 2.61 -29.13 4.83
C ARG A 28 3.44 -29.33 6.09
N ALA A 29 2.90 -29.01 7.26
CA ALA A 29 3.53 -29.29 8.55
C ALA A 29 3.42 -30.77 8.99
N GLY A 30 2.87 -31.63 8.13
CA GLY A 30 2.83 -33.09 8.32
C GLY A 30 1.82 -33.55 9.36
N TYR A 31 0.72 -32.82 9.60
CA TYR A 31 -0.36 -33.29 10.48
C TYR A 31 -1.18 -34.38 9.78
N ARG A 32 -1.50 -35.46 10.51
CA ARG A 32 -2.23 -36.63 9.96
C ARG A 32 -3.67 -36.31 9.52
N GLN A 33 -4.32 -35.36 10.19
CA GLN A 33 -5.69 -34.91 9.87
C GLN A 33 -5.70 -33.38 9.69
N PRO A 34 -5.25 -32.86 8.52
CA PRO A 34 -5.06 -31.42 8.33
C PRO A 34 -6.34 -30.59 8.51
N HIS A 35 -7.49 -31.13 8.08
CA HIS A 35 -8.80 -30.46 8.17
C HIS A 35 -9.26 -30.23 9.62
N MET A 36 -8.86 -31.09 10.56
CA MET A 36 -9.12 -30.90 11.99
C MET A 36 -8.01 -30.09 12.66
N ALA A 37 -6.76 -30.35 12.28
CA ALA A 37 -5.59 -29.74 12.89
C ALA A 37 -5.50 -28.23 12.60
N GLY A 38 -5.78 -27.81 11.36
CA GLY A 38 -5.72 -26.41 10.94
C GLY A 38 -6.57 -25.47 11.80
N PRO A 39 -7.91 -25.66 11.87
CA PRO A 39 -8.78 -24.86 12.71
C PRO A 39 -8.40 -24.90 14.20
N ARG A 40 -8.03 -26.08 14.71
CA ARG A 40 -7.61 -26.24 16.11
C ARG A 40 -6.32 -25.47 16.42
N LEU A 41 -5.36 -25.43 15.50
CA LEU A 41 -4.12 -24.66 15.66
C LEU A 41 -4.38 -23.16 15.59
N MET A 42 -5.31 -22.71 14.73
CA MET A 42 -5.70 -21.30 14.65
C MET A 42 -6.43 -20.80 15.91
N ALA A 43 -7.11 -21.68 16.63
CA ALA A 43 -7.73 -21.37 17.92
C ALA A 43 -6.72 -21.27 19.09
N ASN A 44 -5.45 -21.59 18.87
CA ASN A 44 -4.44 -21.53 19.91
C ASN A 44 -3.74 -20.16 19.94
N ASP A 45 -3.80 -19.47 21.07
CA ASP A 45 -3.26 -18.11 21.20
C ASP A 45 -1.75 -18.02 20.98
N VAL A 46 -0.98 -19.04 21.39
CA VAL A 46 0.48 -19.08 21.18
C VAL A 46 0.80 -19.18 19.68
N ILE A 47 0.00 -19.92 18.92
CA ILE A 47 0.15 -20.03 17.46
C ILE A 47 -0.24 -18.73 16.78
N ARG A 48 -1.35 -18.12 17.18
CA ARG A 48 -1.78 -16.81 16.67
C ARG A 48 -0.73 -15.73 16.91
N ALA A 49 -0.18 -15.66 18.12
CA ALA A 49 0.88 -14.74 18.47
C ALA A 49 2.14 -14.98 17.60
N ALA A 50 2.50 -16.23 17.35
CA ALA A 50 3.64 -16.57 16.50
C ALA A 50 3.41 -16.24 15.02
N ILE A 51 2.20 -16.46 14.50
CA ILE A 51 1.81 -16.02 13.15
C ILE A 51 1.93 -14.51 13.06
N SER A 52 1.32 -13.77 14.01
CA SER A 52 1.37 -12.32 14.06
C SER A 52 2.79 -11.77 14.15
N GLY A 53 3.66 -12.35 14.98
CA GLY A 53 5.07 -11.97 15.04
C GLY A 53 5.81 -12.25 13.74
N ARG A 54 5.48 -13.33 13.04
CA ARG A 54 6.09 -13.69 11.76
C ARG A 54 5.61 -12.82 10.61
N THR A 55 4.33 -12.47 10.54
CA THR A 55 3.82 -11.47 9.59
C THR A 55 4.34 -10.08 9.91
N ALA A 56 4.43 -9.67 11.18
CA ALA A 56 5.03 -8.38 11.56
C ALA A 56 6.51 -8.29 11.17
N SER A 57 7.26 -9.40 11.26
CA SER A 57 8.67 -9.45 10.81
C SER A 57 8.82 -9.49 9.28
N ALA A 58 7.75 -9.83 8.55
CA ALA A 58 7.75 -9.93 7.08
C ALA A 58 7.02 -8.75 6.39
N ALA A 59 6.22 -8.00 7.14
CA ALA A 59 5.56 -6.79 6.70
C ALA A 59 6.51 -5.61 6.87
N LEU A 60 6.59 -4.76 5.85
CA LEU A 60 7.19 -3.44 6.01
C LEU A 60 6.38 -2.69 7.08
N ASP A 61 7.07 -2.19 8.10
CA ASP A 61 6.42 -1.37 9.11
C ASP A 61 5.84 -0.08 8.49
N ALA A 62 4.78 0.46 9.08
CA ALA A 62 4.14 1.67 8.58
C ALA A 62 5.14 2.83 8.45
N ASP A 63 6.04 2.99 9.42
CA ASP A 63 7.04 4.06 9.39
C ASP A 63 8.06 3.86 8.27
N GLU A 64 8.42 2.61 7.97
CA GLU A 64 9.30 2.28 6.85
C GLU A 64 8.63 2.57 5.50
N ILE A 65 7.35 2.25 5.36
CA ILE A 65 6.57 2.57 4.16
C ILE A 65 6.54 4.09 3.95
N LEU A 66 6.26 4.85 5.00
CA LEU A 66 6.22 6.31 4.96
C LEU A 66 7.59 6.91 4.62
N ALA A 67 8.67 6.38 5.22
CA ALA A 67 10.02 6.82 4.93
C ALA A 67 10.39 6.63 3.45
N ARG A 68 10.03 5.48 2.86
CA ARG A 68 10.26 5.20 1.44
C ARG A 68 9.41 6.08 0.53
N LEU A 69 8.14 6.29 0.86
CA LEU A 69 7.26 7.22 0.13
C LEU A 69 7.80 8.65 0.18
N ALA A 70 8.30 9.10 1.35
CA ALA A 70 8.93 10.41 1.50
C ALA A 70 10.19 10.53 0.65
N GLU A 71 11.00 9.48 0.56
CA GLU A 71 12.19 9.46 -0.31
C GLU A 71 11.82 9.65 -1.80
N ILE A 72 10.76 8.98 -2.26
CA ILE A 72 10.24 9.14 -3.64
C ILE A 72 9.66 10.54 -3.85
N ALA A 73 8.84 11.01 -2.91
CA ALA A 73 8.20 12.32 -2.95
C ALA A 73 9.23 13.47 -2.96
N THR A 74 10.39 13.27 -2.35
CA THR A 74 11.49 14.25 -2.29
C THR A 74 12.58 14.02 -3.32
N SER A 75 12.43 13.02 -4.19
CA SER A 75 13.40 12.72 -5.24
C SER A 75 13.66 13.89 -6.19
N ASP A 76 14.89 13.98 -6.68
CA ASP A 76 15.37 15.04 -7.55
C ASP A 76 16.34 14.48 -8.60
N MET A 77 16.07 14.80 -9.88
CA MET A 77 16.86 14.36 -11.03
C MET A 77 18.32 14.84 -10.96
N ARG A 78 18.60 15.97 -10.29
CA ARG A 78 19.95 16.52 -10.14
C ARG A 78 20.95 15.56 -9.50
N HIS A 79 20.48 14.58 -8.71
CA HIS A 79 21.34 13.53 -8.16
C HIS A 79 21.88 12.54 -9.20
N PHE A 80 21.32 12.53 -10.41
CA PHE A 80 21.69 11.65 -11.52
C PHE A 80 22.34 12.40 -12.67
N LEU A 81 22.48 13.72 -12.60
CA LEU A 81 23.02 14.57 -13.66
C LEU A 81 24.39 15.13 -13.28
N ARG A 82 25.26 15.24 -14.28
CA ARG A 82 26.51 16.00 -14.24
C ARG A 82 26.49 17.03 -15.36
N PHE A 83 26.90 18.25 -15.01
CA PHE A 83 27.13 19.35 -15.92
C PHE A 83 28.64 19.51 -16.07
N ASP A 84 29.13 19.67 -17.29
CA ASP A 84 30.51 20.09 -17.55
C ASP A 84 30.61 21.62 -17.65
N ASP A 85 31.83 22.12 -17.82
CA ASP A 85 32.13 23.56 -17.83
C ASP A 85 31.49 24.28 -19.03
N GLU A 86 31.11 23.54 -20.09
CA GLU A 86 30.38 24.04 -21.25
C GLU A 86 28.85 23.91 -21.11
N GLY A 87 28.35 23.44 -19.95
CA GLY A 87 26.92 23.31 -19.66
C GLY A 87 26.26 22.08 -20.29
N ARG A 88 27.04 21.12 -20.83
CA ARG A 88 26.48 19.87 -21.35
C ARG A 88 26.09 18.95 -20.20
N VAL A 89 24.91 18.34 -20.33
CA VAL A 89 24.37 17.36 -19.37
C VAL A 89 24.77 15.95 -19.74
N SER A 90 25.20 15.18 -18.74
CA SER A 90 25.41 13.74 -18.81
C SER A 90 24.86 13.06 -17.55
N LEU A 91 24.67 11.74 -17.59
CA LEU A 91 24.26 10.98 -16.41
C LEU A 91 25.47 10.63 -15.53
N ASP A 92 25.32 10.79 -14.22
CA ASP A 92 26.31 10.41 -13.21
C ASP A 92 25.79 9.27 -12.32
N LEU A 93 25.75 8.07 -12.88
CA LEU A 93 25.29 6.87 -12.17
C LEU A 93 26.28 6.41 -11.10
N VAL A 94 27.56 6.80 -11.22
CA VAL A 94 28.59 6.49 -10.21
C VAL A 94 28.31 7.27 -8.93
N ARG A 95 28.04 8.58 -9.06
CA ARG A 95 27.61 9.40 -7.93
C ARG A 95 26.29 8.92 -7.37
N ALA A 96 25.29 8.64 -8.21
CA ALA A 96 23.99 8.14 -7.75
C ALA A 96 24.12 6.81 -6.99
N LYS A 97 25.03 5.92 -7.39
CA LYS A 97 25.34 4.68 -6.65
C LYS A 97 25.97 4.97 -5.28
N ARG A 98 26.95 5.88 -5.23
CA ARG A 98 27.63 6.25 -3.98
C ARG A 98 26.68 6.92 -2.97
N GLU A 99 25.73 7.69 -3.46
CA GLU A 99 24.70 8.37 -2.65
C GLU A 99 23.47 7.49 -2.38
N ASP A 100 23.51 6.21 -2.77
CA ASP A 100 22.42 5.25 -2.64
C ASP A 100 21.07 5.74 -3.20
N ARG A 101 21.14 6.44 -4.35
CA ARG A 101 19.98 7.01 -5.06
C ARG A 101 19.45 6.11 -6.17
N LEU A 102 20.19 5.08 -6.58
CA LEU A 102 19.77 4.19 -7.68
C LEU A 102 18.41 3.52 -7.43
N ARG A 103 18.03 3.31 -6.15
CA ARG A 103 16.70 2.79 -5.76
C ARG A 103 15.52 3.67 -6.20
N LEU A 104 15.78 4.92 -6.57
CA LEU A 104 14.76 5.87 -7.05
C LEU A 104 14.52 5.74 -8.56
N ILE A 105 15.26 4.90 -9.27
CA ILE A 105 15.09 4.68 -10.71
C ILE A 105 13.94 3.71 -10.94
N LYS A 106 12.91 4.17 -11.66
CA LYS A 106 11.79 3.36 -12.14
C LYS A 106 12.16 2.60 -13.41
N ARG A 107 12.90 3.25 -14.32
CA ARG A 107 13.29 2.67 -15.61
C ARG A 107 14.67 3.13 -16.02
N PHE A 108 15.45 2.20 -16.57
CA PHE A 108 16.74 2.44 -17.17
C PHE A 108 16.80 1.74 -18.53
N LYS A 109 17.18 2.46 -19.58
CA LYS A 109 17.36 1.91 -20.93
C LYS A 109 18.65 2.42 -21.53
N LEU A 110 19.51 1.49 -21.94
CA LEU A 110 20.77 1.73 -22.64
C LEU A 110 20.64 1.23 -24.07
N THR A 111 20.85 2.10 -25.05
CA THR A 111 20.83 1.74 -26.47
C THR A 111 22.17 2.12 -27.07
N THR A 112 22.89 1.13 -27.60
CA THR A 112 24.17 1.34 -28.26
C THR A 112 24.00 1.06 -29.74
N ARG A 113 24.40 2.00 -30.58
CA ARG A 113 24.34 1.89 -32.04
C ARG A 113 25.73 2.09 -32.61
N THR A 114 26.26 1.06 -33.23
CA THR A 114 27.49 1.16 -34.03
C THR A 114 27.11 1.45 -35.48
N THR A 115 27.68 2.50 -36.05
CA THR A 115 27.54 2.88 -37.44
C THR A 115 28.90 2.84 -38.10
N THR A 116 29.12 1.90 -39.02
CA THR A 116 30.34 1.84 -39.83
C THR A 116 30.18 2.75 -41.04
N THR A 117 31.03 3.77 -41.16
CA THR A 117 31.11 4.66 -42.31
C THR A 117 32.41 4.40 -43.09
N ARG A 118 32.59 5.08 -44.24
CA ARG A 118 33.86 5.03 -44.98
C ARG A 118 35.03 5.65 -44.21
N GLU A 119 34.77 6.40 -43.14
CA GLU A 119 35.76 7.10 -42.31
C GLU A 119 36.08 6.34 -41.00
N GLY A 120 35.37 5.24 -40.70
CA GLY A 120 35.60 4.40 -39.52
C GLY A 120 34.30 3.93 -38.86
N GLU A 121 34.41 3.33 -37.68
CA GLU A 121 33.26 2.94 -36.85
C GLU A 121 32.92 4.04 -35.85
N THR A 122 31.67 4.50 -35.85
CA THR A 122 31.13 5.42 -34.85
C THR A 122 30.21 4.65 -33.91
N VAL A 123 30.44 4.75 -32.60
CA VAL A 123 29.57 4.16 -31.58
C VAL A 123 28.79 5.28 -30.88
N GLU A 124 27.47 5.24 -31.01
CA GLU A 124 26.55 6.15 -30.32
C GLU A 124 25.86 5.40 -29.17
N THR A 125 25.94 5.94 -27.96
CA THR A 125 25.25 5.38 -26.79
C THR A 125 24.20 6.37 -26.30
N ARG A 126 22.93 5.95 -26.31
CA ARG A 126 21.80 6.69 -25.76
C ARG A 126 21.33 6.05 -24.47
N VAL A 127 21.21 6.86 -23.42
CA VAL A 127 20.68 6.45 -22.13
C VAL A 127 19.38 7.17 -21.84
N GLU A 128 18.37 6.43 -21.39
CA GLU A 128 17.08 6.94 -20.94
C GLU A 128 16.86 6.48 -19.50
N LEU A 129 16.52 7.43 -18.62
CA LEU A 129 16.35 7.20 -17.19
C LEU A 129 15.05 7.86 -16.71
N GLU A 130 14.20 7.10 -16.03
CA GLU A 130 12.94 7.55 -15.44
C GLU A 130 12.99 7.30 -13.93
N LEU A 131 12.64 8.30 -13.13
CA LEU A 131 12.53 8.15 -11.67
C LEU A 131 11.16 7.59 -11.27
N LEU A 132 11.09 7.09 -10.03
CA LEU A 132 9.82 6.71 -9.39
C LEU A 132 8.86 7.91 -9.37
N ASP A 133 7.56 7.59 -9.40
CA ASP A 133 6.51 8.60 -9.53
C ASP A 133 6.36 9.41 -8.24
N LYS A 134 6.89 10.63 -8.28
CA LYS A 134 6.82 11.61 -7.19
C LYS A 134 5.40 12.05 -6.86
N LEU A 135 4.52 12.15 -7.86
CA LEU A 135 3.15 12.62 -7.66
C LEU A 135 2.29 11.54 -6.97
N ASP A 136 2.44 10.29 -7.40
CA ASP A 136 1.79 9.15 -6.75
C ASP A 136 2.25 8.97 -5.30
N ALA A 137 3.55 9.16 -5.02
CA ALA A 137 4.05 9.13 -3.64
C ALA A 137 3.47 10.27 -2.78
N LEU A 138 3.39 11.49 -3.33
CA LEU A 138 2.79 12.64 -2.64
C LEU A 138 1.29 12.43 -2.38
N ASP A 139 0.54 11.83 -3.32
CA ASP A 139 -0.89 11.52 -3.14
C ASP A 139 -1.09 10.54 -1.97
N LYS A 140 -0.29 9.48 -1.91
CA LYS A 140 -0.33 8.49 -0.82
C LYS A 140 -0.03 9.12 0.54
N LEU A 141 0.99 9.97 0.61
CA LEU A 141 1.32 10.72 1.83
C LEU A 141 0.20 11.71 2.21
N ALA A 142 -0.39 12.41 1.24
CA ALA A 142 -1.49 13.34 1.48
C ALA A 142 -2.74 12.62 2.03
N ARG A 143 -3.05 11.41 1.54
CA ARG A 143 -4.11 10.55 2.09
C ARG A 143 -3.80 10.12 3.51
N TYR A 144 -2.58 9.65 3.76
CA TYR A 144 -2.15 9.23 5.10
C TYR A 144 -2.27 10.38 6.12
N HIS A 145 -1.91 11.61 5.73
CA HIS A 145 -2.03 12.80 6.58
C HIS A 145 -3.44 13.42 6.60
N GLY A 146 -4.44 12.82 5.94
CA GLY A 146 -5.81 13.31 5.94
C GLY A 146 -6.01 14.67 5.26
N LEU A 147 -5.15 15.02 4.28
CA LEU A 147 -5.25 16.30 3.55
C LEU A 147 -6.47 16.34 2.61
N TYR A 148 -7.02 15.18 2.25
CA TYR A 148 -8.24 15.08 1.49
C TYR A 148 -9.46 15.06 2.41
N ARG A 149 -10.45 15.92 2.15
CA ARG A 149 -11.77 15.83 2.78
C ARG A 149 -12.62 14.82 2.02
N GLU A 150 -13.05 13.76 2.68
CA GLU A 150 -14.12 12.91 2.15
C GLU A 150 -15.43 13.70 2.19
N ARG A 151 -15.98 13.99 1.00
CA ARG A 151 -17.35 14.48 0.90
C ARG A 151 -18.26 13.27 1.15
N ARG A 152 -18.90 13.21 2.31
CA ARG A 152 -20.02 12.30 2.54
C ARG A 152 -21.24 12.89 1.84
N GLU A 153 -21.77 12.19 0.85
CA GLU A 153 -23.14 12.43 0.41
C GLU A 153 -24.06 12.02 1.56
N SER A 154 -24.73 13.00 2.16
CA SER A 154 -25.85 12.72 3.06
C SER A 154 -27.04 12.42 2.16
N SER A 155 -27.51 11.17 2.12
CA SER A 155 -28.75 10.84 1.44
C SER A 155 -29.90 11.55 2.16
N LEU A 156 -30.60 12.45 1.45
CA LEU A 156 -31.81 13.12 1.93
C LEU A 156 -32.89 12.14 2.41
N PHE A 157 -32.82 10.87 1.99
CA PHE A 157 -33.72 9.79 2.38
C PHE A 157 -33.74 9.48 3.88
N ASP A 158 -32.66 9.75 4.62
CA ASP A 158 -32.64 9.50 6.08
C ASP A 158 -33.42 10.58 6.85
N LEU A 159 -33.61 11.77 6.27
CA LEU A 159 -34.29 12.89 6.93
C LEU A 159 -35.82 12.78 6.84
N GLU A 160 -36.35 12.26 5.73
CA GLU A 160 -37.79 11.98 5.59
C GLU A 160 -38.25 10.86 6.53
N ALA A 161 -37.44 9.81 6.71
CA ALA A 161 -37.73 8.73 7.66
C ALA A 161 -37.75 9.24 9.11
N LEU A 162 -36.89 10.19 9.47
CA LEU A 162 -36.84 10.78 10.81
C LEU A 162 -38.02 11.73 11.10
N LEU A 163 -38.62 12.32 10.06
CA LEU A 163 -39.77 13.23 10.16
C LEU A 163 -41.12 12.50 10.03
N ALA A 164 -41.13 11.26 9.53
CA ALA A 164 -42.34 10.48 9.33
C ALA A 164 -42.92 9.88 10.63
N ASP A 165 -42.10 9.70 11.67
CA ASP A 165 -42.53 9.07 12.93
C ASP A 165 -43.18 10.05 13.94
N ASP A 166 -43.11 11.36 13.70
CA ASP A 166 -43.51 12.40 14.68
C ASP A 166 -44.65 13.32 14.21
N ILE A 167 -45.42 12.93 13.18
CA ILE A 167 -46.65 13.65 12.83
C ILE A 167 -47.80 13.08 13.67
N PRO A 168 -48.26 13.74 14.75
CA PRO A 168 -49.42 13.27 15.49
C PRO A 168 -50.63 13.24 14.55
N GLU A 169 -51.28 12.08 14.49
CA GLU A 169 -52.51 11.86 13.73
C GLU A 169 -53.58 12.85 14.23
N ILE A 170 -53.88 13.88 13.44
CA ILE A 170 -54.93 14.84 13.78
C ILE A 170 -56.26 14.13 13.57
N ASP A 171 -56.92 13.71 14.65
CA ASP A 171 -58.27 13.16 14.60
C ASP A 171 -59.24 14.24 14.07
N PRO A 172 -59.82 14.07 12.86
CA PRO A 172 -60.70 15.05 12.24
C PRO A 172 -62.02 15.23 12.98
N THR A 173 -62.33 14.40 13.98
CA THR A 173 -63.52 14.52 14.82
C THR A 173 -63.29 15.31 16.10
N THR A 174 -62.05 15.72 16.39
CA THR A 174 -61.77 16.58 17.55
C THR A 174 -62.28 18.00 17.26
N PRO A 175 -63.28 18.51 18.01
CA PRO A 175 -63.74 19.87 17.79
C PRO A 175 -62.61 20.85 18.13
N GLY A 176 -62.24 21.68 17.15
CA GLY A 176 -61.22 22.71 17.32
C GLY A 176 -61.52 23.62 18.52
N PRO A 177 -60.49 24.24 19.13
CA PRO A 177 -60.66 25.04 20.34
C PRO A 177 -61.69 26.14 20.08
N ARG A 178 -62.76 26.16 20.89
CA ARG A 178 -63.75 27.24 20.86
C ARG A 178 -63.07 28.52 21.31
N ILE A 179 -62.87 29.44 20.38
CA ILE A 179 -62.43 30.80 20.68
C ILE A 179 -63.57 31.47 21.46
N PRO A 180 -63.36 31.94 22.71
CA PRO A 180 -64.39 32.67 23.42
C PRO A 180 -64.67 34.00 22.72
N ALA A 181 -65.95 34.29 22.49
CA ALA A 181 -66.37 35.57 21.94
C ALA A 181 -66.05 36.70 22.92
N VAL A 182 -65.47 37.79 22.40
CA VAL A 182 -65.33 39.08 23.07
C VAL A 182 -66.62 39.87 22.86
#